data_AF-A0A484I8T9-F1
#
_entry.id   AF-A0A484I8T9-F1
#
_cell.length_a   1.000
_cell.length_b   1.000
_cell.length_c   1.000
_cell.angle_alpha   90.00
_cell.angle_beta   90.00
_cell.angle_gamma   90.00
#
_symmetry.space_group_name_H-M   'P 1'
#
loop_
_entity.id
_entity.type
_entity.pdbx_description
1 polymer ?
#
loop_
_entity_poly.entity_id
_entity_poly.type
_entity_poly.pdbx_seq_one_letter_code
_entity_poly.pdbx_strand_id
1 'polypeptide(L)'
;MSCSKFGREAEYLAGLYLSNNNWLVFFSKGSKGPADIVAKQDKTILLVQVKSSTKIPRIRGHEIQDLVQMAKKISNSYPLLSLVHPHLNCNTNNNTISFGNYLLNFFLLPEWISVNPVTHLTLDS
;
A
#
# COMPACT_ATOMS: atom_id res chain seq x y z
N MET A 1 -13.64 -8.63 -15.75
CA MET A 1 -13.81 -7.74 -14.58
C MET A 1 -13.79 -6.30 -15.06
N SER A 2 -14.67 -5.43 -14.55
CA SER A 2 -14.54 -3.98 -14.82
C SER A 2 -13.38 -3.42 -13.98
N CYS A 3 -12.66 -2.43 -14.53
CA CYS A 3 -11.52 -1.80 -13.86
C CYS A 3 -11.89 -1.26 -12.45
N SER A 4 -13.10 -0.73 -12.29
CA SER A 4 -13.62 -0.23 -11.00
C SER A 4 -13.82 -1.32 -9.93
N LYS A 5 -14.24 -2.53 -10.34
CA LYS A 5 -14.43 -3.65 -9.40
C LYS A 5 -13.07 -4.16 -8.90
N PHE A 6 -12.08 -4.25 -9.79
CA PHE A 6 -10.74 -4.70 -9.42
C PHE A 6 -10.02 -3.70 -8.52
N GLY A 7 -10.19 -2.39 -8.75
CA GLY A 7 -9.62 -1.37 -7.85
C GLY A 7 -10.12 -1.52 -6.41
N ARG A 8 -11.43 -1.70 -6.23
CA ARG A 8 -12.01 -1.89 -4.89
C ARG A 8 -11.59 -3.20 -4.23
N GLU A 9 -11.48 -4.27 -5.00
CA GLU A 9 -10.98 -5.56 -4.53
C GLU A 9 -9.51 -5.47 -4.10
N ALA A 10 -8.68 -4.77 -4.87
CA ALA A 10 -7.27 -4.55 -4.54
C ALA A 10 -7.09 -3.77 -3.24
N GLU A 11 -7.87 -2.70 -3.03
CA GLU A 11 -7.90 -2.00 -1.74
C GLU A 11 -8.23 -2.98 -0.61
N TYR A 12 -9.31 -3.74 -0.77
CA TYR A 12 -9.74 -4.70 0.24
C TYR A 12 -8.68 -5.76 0.54
N LEU A 13 -7.99 -6.29 -0.46
CA LEU A 13 -6.93 -7.29 -0.30
C LEU A 13 -5.71 -6.72 0.45
N ALA A 14 -5.24 -5.52 0.07
CA ALA A 14 -4.15 -4.86 0.77
C ALA A 14 -4.51 -4.56 2.23
N GLY A 15 -5.72 -4.07 2.47
CA GLY A 15 -6.23 -3.83 3.82
C GLY A 15 -6.41 -5.10 4.63
N LEU A 16 -6.90 -6.19 4.02
CA LEU A 16 -7.08 -7.48 4.70
C LEU A 16 -5.73 -8.10 5.07
N TYR A 17 -4.73 -8.02 4.19
CA TYR A 17 -3.37 -8.45 4.52
C TYR A 17 -2.83 -7.71 5.75
N LEU A 18 -2.95 -6.38 5.80
CA LEU A 18 -2.54 -5.58 6.95
C LEU A 18 -3.33 -5.96 8.21
N SER A 19 -4.65 -6.10 8.10
CA SER A 19 -5.52 -6.49 9.22
C SER A 19 -5.18 -7.87 9.78
N ASN A 20 -4.86 -8.85 8.92
CA ASN A 20 -4.43 -10.19 9.34
C ASN A 20 -3.07 -10.18 10.06
N ASN A 21 -2.35 -9.06 9.99
CA ASN A 21 -1.05 -8.86 10.63
C ASN A 21 -1.10 -7.76 11.71
N ASN A 22 -2.22 -7.69 12.43
CA ASN A 22 -2.42 -6.85 13.62
C ASN A 22 -2.37 -5.33 13.39
N TRP A 23 -2.59 -4.88 12.16
CA TRP A 23 -2.83 -3.46 11.89
C TRP A 23 -4.31 -3.13 12.06
N LEU A 24 -4.62 -2.00 12.70
CA LEU A 24 -5.95 -1.40 12.69
C LEU A 24 -6.15 -0.63 11.37
N VAL A 25 -7.05 -1.10 10.51
CA VAL A 25 -7.17 -0.63 9.12
C VAL A 25 -8.44 0.22 8.91
N PHE A 26 -8.27 1.38 8.27
CA PHE A 26 -9.33 2.30 7.88
C PHE A 26 -9.28 2.57 6.37
N PHE A 27 -10.39 2.34 5.67
CA PHE A 27 -10.52 2.64 4.25
C PHE A 27 -11.06 4.06 4.03
N SER A 28 -10.43 4.83 3.15
CA SER A 28 -10.91 6.16 2.76
C SER A 28 -12.20 6.05 1.96
N LYS A 29 -13.28 6.67 2.44
CA LYS A 29 -14.57 6.65 1.72
C LYS A 29 -14.50 7.56 0.49
N GLY A 30 -14.48 6.95 -0.70
CA GLY A 30 -14.53 7.64 -1.98
C GLY A 30 -13.24 8.36 -2.38
N SER A 31 -12.08 7.90 -1.86
CA SER A 31 -10.74 8.41 -2.19
C SER A 31 -10.62 9.93 -2.10
N LYS A 32 -11.24 10.54 -1.09
CA LYS A 32 -11.24 12.01 -0.88
C LYS A 32 -9.91 12.56 -0.34
N GLY A 33 -8.95 11.68 -0.05
CA GLY A 33 -7.62 12.02 0.43
C GLY A 33 -6.57 11.20 -0.30
N PRO A 34 -5.28 11.54 -0.14
CA PRO A 34 -4.20 10.96 -0.91
C PRO A 34 -3.83 9.52 -0.51
N ALA A 35 -4.49 8.96 0.51
CA ALA A 35 -4.36 7.56 0.90
C ALA A 35 -5.71 6.85 0.73
N ASP A 36 -5.68 5.67 0.13
CA ASP A 36 -6.84 4.78 0.04
C ASP A 36 -7.05 4.02 1.35
N ILE A 37 -5.96 3.70 2.05
CA ILE A 37 -5.94 2.97 3.32
C ILE A 37 -5.06 3.71 4.33
N VAL A 38 -5.54 3.82 5.57
CA VAL A 38 -4.73 4.19 6.73
C VAL A 38 -4.67 2.99 7.65
N ALA A 39 -3.47 2.53 7.96
CA ALA A 39 -3.25 1.41 8.88
C ALA A 39 -2.43 1.87 10.08
N LYS A 40 -2.81 1.44 11.29
CA LYS A 40 -2.11 1.82 12.52
C LYS A 40 -1.71 0.59 13.33
N GLN A 41 -0.48 0.60 13.83
CA GLN A 41 0.03 -0.36 14.81
C GLN A 41 0.90 0.41 15.81
N ASP A 42 0.57 0.34 17.09
CA ASP A 42 1.19 1.13 18.15
C ASP A 42 1.24 2.64 17.82
N LYS A 43 2.45 3.19 17.68
CA LYS A 43 2.71 4.59 17.30
C LYS A 43 2.92 4.77 15.80
N THR A 44 3.00 3.69 15.04
CA THR A 44 3.29 3.71 13.60
C THR A 44 2.00 3.80 12.79
N ILE A 45 2.02 4.66 11.78
CA ILE A 45 0.92 4.85 10.84
C ILE A 45 1.43 4.57 9.42
N LEU A 46 0.72 3.74 8.68
CA LEU A 46 0.93 3.58 7.24
C LEU A 46 -0.16 4.36 6.51
N LEU A 47 0.26 5.23 5.59
CA LEU A 47 -0.63 5.92 4.67
C LEU A 47 -0.44 5.24 3.31
N VAL A 48 -1.40 4.43 2.89
CA VAL A 48 -1.24 3.54 1.73
C VAL A 48 -2.10 4.02 0.57
N GLN A 49 -1.48 4.33 -0.56
CA GLN A 49 -2.15 4.43 -1.85
C GLN A 49 -2.10 3.07 -2.54
N VAL A 50 -3.24 2.57 -2.99
CA VAL A 50 -3.35 1.27 -3.66
C VAL A 50 -3.48 1.48 -5.16
N LYS A 51 -2.69 0.72 -5.93
CA LYS A 51 -2.82 0.64 -7.38
C LYS A 51 -2.91 -0.82 -7.80
N SER A 52 -3.99 -1.13 -8.50
CA SER A 52 -4.24 -2.45 -9.05
C SER A 52 -3.84 -2.46 -10.53
N SER A 53 -3.09 -3.46 -10.98
CA SER A 53 -2.77 -3.57 -12.40
C SER A 53 -2.44 -5.00 -12.82
N THR A 54 -2.71 -5.34 -14.08
CA THR A 54 -2.20 -6.54 -14.75
C THR A 54 -0.94 -6.25 -15.59
N LYS A 55 -0.46 -5.00 -15.58
CA LYS A 55 0.72 -4.47 -16.28
C LYS A 55 1.53 -3.56 -15.35
N ILE A 56 2.64 -2.98 -15.80
CA ILE A 56 3.36 -1.95 -15.02
C ILE A 56 2.42 -0.75 -14.79
N PRO A 57 2.06 -0.41 -13.54
CA PRO A 57 1.12 0.66 -13.26
C PRO A 57 1.77 2.03 -13.51
N ARG A 58 1.06 2.92 -14.21
CA ARG A 58 1.44 4.34 -14.29
C ARG A 58 0.89 5.06 -13.08
N ILE A 59 1.79 5.62 -12.26
CA ILE A 59 1.45 6.35 -11.05
C ILE A 59 1.66 7.82 -11.34
N ARG A 60 0.66 8.65 -11.03
CA ARG A 60 0.75 10.07 -11.32
C ARG A 60 1.63 10.73 -10.26
N GLY A 61 2.56 11.60 -10.69
CA GLY A 61 3.49 12.27 -9.78
C GLY A 61 2.81 13.05 -8.65
N HIS A 62 1.65 13.67 -8.91
CA HIS A 62 0.91 14.40 -7.87
C HIS A 62 0.35 13.47 -6.78
N GLU A 63 -0.13 12.27 -7.12
CA GLU A 63 -0.65 11.31 -6.12
C GLU A 63 0.46 10.94 -5.11
N ILE A 64 1.68 10.73 -5.60
CA ILE A 64 2.86 10.47 -4.76
C ILE A 64 3.19 11.70 -3.91
N GLN A 65 3.23 12.89 -4.52
CA GLN A 65 3.57 14.11 -3.81
C GLN A 65 2.57 14.41 -2.69
N ASP A 66 1.27 14.26 -2.94
CA ASP A 66 0.22 14.51 -1.95
C ASP A 66 0.31 13.53 -0.78
N LEU A 67 0.57 12.24 -1.05
CA LEU A 67 0.74 11.22 -0.01
C LEU A 67 1.98 11.49 0.85
N VAL A 68 3.12 11.81 0.21
CA VAL A 68 4.36 12.17 0.92
C VAL A 68 4.19 13.45 1.74
N GLN A 69 3.51 14.46 1.20
CA GLN A 69 3.20 15.69 1.93
C GLN A 69 2.28 15.44 3.12
N MET A 70 1.31 14.52 2.98
CA MET A 70 0.46 14.10 4.10
C MET A 70 1.28 13.43 5.20
N ALA A 71 2.20 12.51 4.83
CA ALA A 71 3.05 11.83 5.80
C ALA A 71 3.95 12.79 6.59
N LYS A 72 4.52 13.80 5.94
CA LYS A 72 5.34 14.83 6.60
C LYS A 72 4.59 15.63 7.69
N LYS A 73 3.25 15.66 7.65
CA LYS A 73 2.42 16.38 8.62
C LYS A 73 2.01 15.52 9.82
N ILE A 74 2.26 14.22 9.78
CA ILE A 74 1.81 13.26 10.79
C ILE A 74 3.03 12.51 11.32
N SER A 75 3.30 12.64 12.62
CA SER A 75 4.42 11.96 13.28
C SER A 75 4.30 10.43 13.15
N ASN A 76 5.44 9.77 12.96
CA ASN A 76 5.56 8.31 12.81
C ASN A 76 4.65 7.73 11.71
N SER A 77 4.46 8.49 10.63
CA SER A 77 3.69 8.05 9.48
C SER A 77 4.58 7.80 8.26
N TYR A 78 4.29 6.72 7.56
CA TYR A 78 5.06 6.26 6.41
C TYR A 78 4.15 6.19 5.18
N PRO A 79 4.48 6.92 4.10
CA PRO A 79 3.72 6.88 2.87
C PRO A 79 4.12 5.63 2.08
N LEU A 80 3.17 4.73 1.85
CA LEU A 80 3.37 3.52 1.08
C LEU A 80 2.55 3.53 -0.20
N LEU A 81 3.12 2.98 -1.26
CA LEU A 81 2.37 2.53 -2.42
C LEU A 81 2.20 1.01 -2.32
N SER A 82 0.96 0.53 -2.40
CA SER A 82 0.68 -0.89 -2.58
C SER A 82 0.34 -1.18 -4.05
N LEU A 83 1.10 -2.10 -4.65
CA LEU A 83 0.78 -2.66 -5.96
C LEU A 83 0.13 -4.03 -5.77
N VAL A 84 -1.07 -4.18 -6.31
CA VAL A 84 -1.83 -5.43 -6.27
C VAL A 84 -2.01 -5.95 -7.68
N HIS A 85 -1.58 -7.19 -7.91
CA HIS A 85 -1.75 -7.86 -9.18
C HIS A 85 -2.19 -9.32 -9.00
N PRO A 86 -2.89 -9.91 -9.98
CA PRO A 86 -3.12 -11.34 -9.99
C PRO A 86 -1.79 -12.10 -9.96
N HIS A 87 -1.81 -13.35 -9.50
CA HIS A 87 -0.64 -14.23 -9.42
C HIS A 87 -0.12 -14.59 -10.82
N LEU A 88 0.60 -13.64 -11.40
CA LEU A 88 1.36 -13.73 -12.63
C LEU A 88 2.84 -13.71 -12.22
N ASN A 89 3.66 -14.61 -12.77
CA ASN A 89 5.10 -14.66 -12.48
C ASN A 89 5.84 -13.46 -13.12
N CYS A 90 5.55 -12.26 -12.65
CA CYS A 90 6.14 -11.00 -13.10
C CYS A 90 6.22 -10.01 -11.92
N ASN A 91 7.22 -9.14 -11.93
CA ASN A 91 7.39 -8.05 -10.97
C ASN A 91 7.47 -8.48 -9.49
N THR A 92 8.03 -9.67 -9.24
CA THR A 92 8.28 -10.18 -7.89
C THR A 92 9.69 -9.84 -7.41
N ASN A 93 9.82 -9.43 -6.15
CA ASN A 93 11.07 -9.35 -5.39
C ASN A 93 10.93 -10.07 -4.02
N ASN A 94 11.97 -10.06 -3.20
CA ASN A 94 12.00 -10.75 -1.89
C ASN A 94 10.91 -10.32 -0.90
N ASN A 95 10.31 -9.13 -1.07
CA ASN A 95 9.23 -8.63 -0.23
C ASN A 95 7.83 -8.84 -0.85
N THR A 96 7.74 -9.57 -1.96
CA THR A 96 6.45 -9.88 -2.58
C THR A 96 5.67 -10.81 -1.66
N ILE A 97 4.44 -10.43 -1.37
CA ILE A 97 3.53 -11.21 -0.54
C ILE A 97 2.56 -11.95 -1.45
N SER A 98 2.49 -13.27 -1.31
CA SER A 98 1.41 -14.06 -1.89
C SER A 98 0.21 -14.08 -0.94
N PHE A 99 -0.94 -13.63 -1.45
CA PHE A 99 -2.19 -13.54 -0.68
C PHE A 99 -3.34 -14.10 -1.50
N GLY A 100 -3.61 -15.39 -1.32
CA GLY A 100 -4.53 -16.14 -2.18
C GLY A 100 -4.02 -16.19 -3.62
N ASN A 101 -4.84 -15.75 -4.57
CA ASN A 101 -4.49 -15.70 -6.00
C ASN A 101 -3.89 -14.35 -6.43
N TYR A 102 -3.43 -13.55 -5.46
CA TYR A 102 -2.90 -12.22 -5.68
C TYR A 102 -1.50 -12.08 -5.12
N LEU A 103 -0.75 -11.16 -5.70
CA LEU A 103 0.55 -10.73 -5.25
C LEU A 103 0.47 -9.27 -4.85
N LEU A 104 1.02 -8.97 -3.66
CA LEU A 104 1.06 -7.63 -3.08
C LEU A 104 2.53 -7.22 -2.96
N ASN A 105 2.84 -6.02 -3.41
CA ASN A 105 4.12 -5.36 -3.19
C ASN A 105 3.87 -4.00 -2.52
N PHE A 106 4.69 -3.66 -1.53
CA PHE A 106 4.64 -2.35 -0.88
C PHE A 106 5.94 -1.61 -1.12
N PHE A 107 5.85 -0.32 -1.43
CA PHE A 107 7.00 0.56 -1.66
C PHE A 107 6.91 1.77 -0.75
N LEU A 108 7.98 2.02 0.02
CA LEU A 108 8.14 3.25 0.78
C LEU A 108 8.45 4.41 -0.16
N LEU A 109 7.73 5.52 0.00
CA LEU A 109 7.88 6.72 -0.80
C LEU A 109 8.60 7.83 0.01
N PRO A 110 9.33 8.74 -0.67
CA PRO A 110 9.57 8.82 -2.11
C PRO A 110 10.70 7.91 -2.64
N GLU A 111 11.36 7.11 -1.80
CA GLU A 111 12.58 6.37 -2.15
C GLU A 111 12.32 5.12 -3.03
N TRP A 112 11.05 4.71 -3.18
CA TRP A 112 10.65 3.50 -3.90
C TRP A 112 11.30 2.22 -3.38
N ILE A 113 11.55 2.17 -2.06
CA ILE A 113 12.15 1.00 -1.42
C ILE A 113 11.05 -0.05 -1.24
N SER A 114 11.23 -1.22 -1.85
CA SER A 114 10.35 -2.36 -1.61
C SER A 114 10.44 -2.77 -0.14
N VAL A 115 9.31 -2.88 0.55
CA VAL A 115 9.24 -3.23 1.98
C VAL A 115 8.16 -4.29 2.21
N ASN A 116 8.35 -5.11 3.25
CA ASN A 116 7.25 -5.86 3.83
C ASN A 116 6.78 -5.08 5.08
N PRO A 117 5.54 -4.54 5.09
CA PRO A 117 5.06 -3.68 6.17
C PRO A 117 4.85 -4.41 7.50
N VAL A 118 4.97 -5.74 7.53
CA VAL A 118 4.76 -6.57 8.72
C VAL A 118 6.08 -6.97 9.39
N THR A 119 7.15 -7.18 8.62
CA THR A 119 8.48 -7.43 9.18
C THR A 119 9.08 -6.06 9.51
N HIS A 120 9.04 -5.71 10.81
CA HIS A 120 9.52 -4.46 11.41
C HIS A 120 10.27 -3.51 10.45
N LEU A 121 9.67 -2.34 10.22
CA LEU A 121 10.40 -1.13 9.85
C LEU A 121 11.35 -0.77 11.01
N THR A 122 12.48 -1.47 11.16
CA THR A 122 13.63 -0.97 11.92
C THR A 122 14.27 0.16 11.09
N LEU A 123 13.53 1.26 10.96
CA LEU A 123 14.08 2.57 10.66
C LEU A 123 14.18 3.24 12.02
N ASP A 124 15.25 2.91 12.77
CA ASP A 124 15.88 3.71 13.82
C ASP A 124 16.88 2.84 14.58
N SER A 125 18.17 3.04 14.28
CA SER A 125 19.28 2.98 15.23
C SER A 125 20.26 4.07 14.88
#